data_AF-A0A673KM82-F1
#
_entry.id   AF-A0A673KM82-F1
#
_cell.length_a   1.000
_cell.length_b   1.000
_cell.length_c   1.000
_cell.angle_alpha   90.00
_cell.angle_beta   90.00
_cell.angle_gamma   90.00
#
_symmetry.space_group_name_H-M   'P 1'
#
loop_
_entity.id
_entity.type
_entity.pdbx_description
1 polymer ?
#
loop_
_entity_poly.entity_id
_entity_poly.type
_entity_poly.pdbx_seq_one_letter_code
_entity_poly.pdbx_strand_id
1 'polypeptide(L)'
;MQAQDSPVLMVIKDSDGQMFGALASEPFKVSDGFYGTGETFVFTFCPEFEVFKWSGDNMFFIKGDMDSLAFGGGGGEFGLWLDGDLYHGRTHSCKTFGNPMLSKTEDFYVQDIEIWAFE
;
A
#
# COMPACT_ATOMS: atom_id res chain seq x y z
N MET A 1 11.26 -2.42 23.80
CA MET A 1 10.36 -1.36 23.33
C MET A 1 9.10 -2.05 22.87
N GLN A 2 7.94 -1.74 23.46
CA GLN A 2 6.68 -2.26 22.93
C GLN A 2 6.48 -1.61 21.57
N ALA A 3 6.22 -2.41 20.53
CA ALA A 3 5.77 -1.88 19.26
C ALA A 3 4.47 -1.13 19.53
N GLN A 4 4.47 0.17 19.26
CA GLN A 4 3.31 1.02 19.47
C GLN A 4 2.31 0.70 18.36
N ASP A 5 1.09 0.32 18.72
CA ASP A 5 -0.04 0.14 17.78
C ASP A 5 -0.47 1.53 17.29
N SER A 6 0.31 2.10 16.37
CA SER A 6 -0.01 3.34 15.65
C SER A 6 -0.19 3.02 14.18
N PRO A 7 -1.14 3.66 13.51
CA PRO A 7 -1.16 3.66 12.06
C PRO A 7 0.13 4.28 11.52
N VAL A 8 0.53 3.82 10.33
CA VAL A 8 1.69 4.35 9.61
C VAL A 8 1.26 4.80 8.21
N LEU A 9 1.69 6.00 7.81
CA LEU A 9 1.49 6.52 6.47
C LEU A 9 2.76 6.28 5.64
N MET A 10 2.64 5.44 4.63
CA MET A 10 3.68 5.23 3.63
C MET A 10 3.39 6.12 2.42
N VAL A 11 4.39 6.92 2.03
CA VAL A 11 4.36 7.76 0.84
C VAL A 11 5.47 7.29 -0.09
N ILE A 12 5.10 6.99 -1.33
CA ILE A 12 6.01 6.58 -2.39
C ILE A 12 6.06 7.72 -3.40
N LYS A 13 7.27 8.05 -3.84
CA LYS A 13 7.51 8.81 -5.06
C LYS A 13 8.18 7.91 -6.08
N ASP A 14 7.58 7.77 -7.26
CA ASP A 14 8.16 6.98 -8.35
C ASP A 14 9.15 7.79 -9.21
N SER A 15 9.84 7.12 -10.13
CA SER A 15 10.79 7.73 -11.07
C SER A 15 10.16 8.71 -12.07
N ASP A 16 8.83 8.66 -12.24
CA ASP A 16 8.06 9.60 -13.05
C ASP A 16 7.53 10.79 -12.22
N GLY A 17 7.97 10.89 -10.96
CA GLY A 17 7.61 11.93 -10.00
C GLY A 17 6.16 11.87 -9.51
N GLN A 18 5.45 10.76 -9.73
CA GLN A 18 4.11 10.57 -9.16
C GLN A 18 4.21 10.22 -7.68
N MET A 19 3.19 10.62 -6.93
CA MET A 19 3.08 10.34 -5.50
C MET A 19 1.82 9.54 -5.23
N PHE A 20 1.95 8.48 -4.45
CA PHE A 20 0.87 7.61 -4.03
C PHE A 20 1.33 6.82 -2.81
N GLY A 21 0.47 6.00 -2.22
CA GLY A 21 0.86 5.18 -1.09
C GLY A 21 -0.32 4.62 -0.33
N ALA A 22 -0.08 4.35 0.94
CA ALA A 22 -1.06 3.73 1.82
C ALA A 22 -0.96 4.27 3.24
N LEU A 23 -2.10 4.41 3.90
CA LEU A 23 -2.16 4.39 5.35
C LEU A 23 -2.43 2.95 5.78
N ALA A 24 -1.54 2.41 6.61
CA ALA A 24 -1.70 1.12 7.25
C ALA A 24 -2.24 1.29 8.66
N SER A 25 -3.22 0.48 9.06
CA SER A 25 -3.83 0.56 10.39
C SER A 25 -2.89 0.15 11.53
N GLU A 26 -1.80 -0.57 11.22
CA GLU A 26 -0.79 -1.04 12.16
C GLU A 26 0.59 -1.10 11.48
N PRO A 27 1.71 -1.14 12.23
CA PRO A 27 3.05 -1.20 11.64
C PRO A 27 3.29 -2.41 10.73
N PHE A 28 4.18 -2.26 9.75
CA PHE A 28 4.52 -3.34 8.83
C PHE A 28 5.21 -4.52 9.51
N LYS A 29 4.82 -5.74 9.13
CA LYS A 29 5.38 -6.98 9.66
C LYS A 29 5.33 -8.11 8.63
N VAL A 30 6.26 -9.05 8.78
CA VAL A 30 6.22 -10.33 8.07
C VAL A 30 5.06 -11.16 8.63
N SER A 31 4.23 -11.71 7.74
CA SER A 31 3.03 -12.45 8.10
C SER A 31 2.70 -13.58 7.11
N ASP A 32 2.27 -14.72 7.65
CA ASP A 32 1.81 -15.86 6.84
C ASP A 32 0.57 -15.48 6.01
N GLY A 33 -0.33 -14.69 6.60
CA GLY A 33 -1.59 -14.23 5.99
C GLY A 33 -1.71 -12.71 5.93
N PHE A 34 -2.86 -12.24 5.47
CA PHE A 34 -3.20 -10.82 5.52
C PHE A 34 -3.47 -10.35 6.95
N TYR A 35 -3.13 -9.10 7.25
CA TYR A 35 -3.38 -8.42 8.51
C TYR A 35 -3.87 -6.99 8.27
N GLY A 36 -4.12 -6.22 9.34
CA GLY A 36 -4.68 -4.87 9.28
C GLY A 36 -6.20 -4.84 9.51
N THR A 37 -6.73 -3.62 9.56
CA THR A 37 -8.15 -3.32 9.74
C THR A 37 -8.68 -2.48 8.57
N GLY A 38 -10.00 -2.25 8.54
CA GLY A 38 -10.67 -1.38 7.58
C GLY A 38 -10.30 0.11 7.68
N GLU A 39 -9.46 0.50 8.64
CA GLU A 39 -8.83 1.83 8.70
C GLU A 39 -7.73 1.98 7.64
N THR A 40 -7.20 0.87 7.12
CA THR A 40 -6.23 0.85 6.03
C THR A 40 -6.88 1.40 4.75
N PHE A 41 -6.16 2.27 4.05
CA PHE A 41 -6.56 2.79 2.74
C PHE A 41 -5.35 3.04 1.85
N VAL A 42 -5.57 3.06 0.54
CA VAL A 42 -4.58 3.53 -0.44
C VAL A 42 -4.97 4.90 -0.98
N PHE A 43 -4.00 5.67 -1.45
CA PHE A 43 -4.24 6.98 -2.06
C PHE A 43 -3.32 7.18 -3.26
N THR A 44 -3.71 8.10 -4.13
CA THR A 44 -2.88 8.55 -5.24
C THR A 44 -3.02 10.06 -5.45
N PHE A 45 -2.01 10.69 -6.04
CA PHE A 45 -2.05 12.03 -6.61
C PHE A 45 -2.15 12.02 -8.15
N CYS A 46 -2.39 10.87 -8.79
CA CYS A 46 -2.44 10.69 -10.23
C CYS A 46 -3.85 10.26 -10.70
N PRO A 47 -4.53 11.01 -11.59
CA PRO A 47 -4.15 12.34 -12.11
C PRO A 47 -4.40 13.47 -11.10
N GLU A 48 -5.19 13.21 -10.06
CA GLU A 48 -5.51 14.12 -8.97
C GLU A 48 -5.50 13.36 -7.64
N PHE A 49 -5.62 14.10 -6.54
CA PHE A 49 -5.62 13.47 -5.22
C PHE A 49 -6.92 12.73 -4.93
N GLU A 50 -6.83 11.43 -4.67
CA GLU A 50 -7.96 10.58 -4.28
C GLU A 50 -7.56 9.56 -3.21
N VAL A 51 -8.50 9.23 -2.32
CA VAL A 51 -8.32 8.26 -1.23
C VAL A 51 -9.33 7.12 -1.38
N PHE A 52 -8.82 5.90 -1.47
CA PHE A 52 -9.59 4.67 -1.64
C PHE A 52 -9.64 3.89 -0.34
N LYS A 53 -10.73 4.08 0.41
CA LYS A 53 -11.00 3.39 1.67
C LYS A 53 -11.45 1.95 1.44
N TRP A 54 -11.48 1.17 2.52
CA TRP A 54 -12.03 -0.19 2.48
C TRP A 54 -13.43 -0.25 1.86
N SER A 55 -13.59 -1.13 0.87
CA SER A 55 -14.85 -1.32 0.13
C SER A 55 -15.89 -2.17 0.87
N GLY A 56 -15.48 -2.92 1.90
CA GLY A 56 -16.29 -3.94 2.55
C GLY A 56 -16.26 -5.33 1.90
N ASP A 57 -15.57 -5.52 0.77
CA ASP A 57 -15.60 -6.78 0.01
C ASP A 57 -14.87 -7.93 0.72
N ASN A 58 -13.69 -7.66 1.28
CA ASN A 58 -12.85 -8.66 1.95
C ASN A 58 -11.92 -7.99 2.99
N MET A 59 -11.14 -8.79 3.71
CA MET A 59 -10.22 -8.33 4.77
C MET A 59 -8.74 -8.50 4.38
N PHE A 60 -8.41 -8.43 3.09
CA PHE A 60 -7.05 -8.64 2.56
C PHE A 60 -6.26 -7.32 2.52
N PHE A 61 -6.10 -6.65 3.66
CA PHE A 61 -5.59 -5.28 3.71
C PHE A 61 -4.09 -5.18 3.45
N ILE A 62 -3.27 -5.86 4.24
CA ILE A 62 -1.81 -5.79 4.18
C ILE A 62 -1.23 -7.20 4.23
N LYS A 63 -0.20 -7.48 3.44
CA LYS A 63 0.60 -8.70 3.54
C LYS A 63 2.07 -8.33 3.36
N GLY A 64 2.92 -8.81 4.27
CA GLY A 64 4.37 -8.65 4.16
C GLY A 64 5.05 -10.00 4.26
N ASP A 65 6.07 -10.22 3.46
CA ASP A 65 7.04 -11.30 3.63
C ASP A 65 8.47 -10.76 3.46
N MET A 66 9.45 -11.65 3.41
CA MET A 66 10.86 -11.23 3.29
C MET A 66 11.18 -10.61 1.93
N ASP A 67 10.35 -10.89 0.92
CA ASP A 67 10.60 -10.53 -0.46
C ASP A 67 9.64 -9.43 -0.96
N SER A 68 8.63 -9.06 -0.16
CA SER A 68 7.64 -8.07 -0.57
C SER A 68 6.79 -7.46 0.55
N LEU A 69 6.23 -6.28 0.25
CA LEU A 69 5.16 -5.63 1.00
C LEU A 69 4.00 -5.31 0.05
N ALA A 70 2.79 -5.71 0.42
CA ALA A 70 1.61 -5.58 -0.42
C ALA A 70 0.40 -5.04 0.33
N PHE A 71 -0.43 -4.27 -0.38
CA PHE A 71 -1.70 -3.71 0.09
C PHE A 71 -2.82 -4.08 -0.87
N GLY A 72 -3.94 -4.52 -0.31
CA GLY A 72 -5.20 -4.73 -1.03
C GLY A 72 -5.15 -5.94 -1.94
N GLY A 73 -5.60 -7.08 -1.43
CA GLY A 73 -5.75 -8.30 -2.21
C GLY A 73 -7.12 -8.45 -2.90
N GLY A 74 -7.36 -9.65 -3.42
CA GLY A 74 -8.63 -10.03 -4.04
C GLY A 74 -8.79 -9.48 -5.45
N GLY A 75 -8.89 -10.40 -6.42
CA GLY A 75 -9.03 -10.06 -7.85
C GLY A 75 -7.86 -10.48 -8.74
N GLY A 76 -6.79 -11.04 -8.16
CA GLY A 76 -5.63 -11.58 -8.89
C GLY A 76 -4.34 -10.87 -8.50
N GLU A 77 -4.32 -9.54 -8.66
CA GLU A 77 -3.18 -8.67 -8.34
C GLU A 77 -3.42 -7.89 -7.03
N PHE A 78 -2.37 -7.20 -6.55
CA PHE A 78 -2.45 -6.31 -5.39
C PHE A 78 -2.74 -4.85 -5.79
N GLY A 79 -3.43 -4.13 -4.92
CA GLY A 79 -3.66 -2.68 -5.07
C GLY A 79 -2.36 -1.90 -5.14
N LEU A 80 -1.39 -2.27 -4.30
CA LEU A 80 -0.02 -1.77 -4.29
C LEU A 80 0.91 -2.89 -3.81
N TRP A 81 2.03 -3.07 -4.49
CA TRP A 81 3.05 -4.06 -4.16
C TRP A 81 4.44 -3.44 -4.33
N LEU A 82 5.35 -3.79 -3.44
CA LEU A 82 6.78 -3.44 -3.48
C LEU A 82 7.61 -4.70 -3.26
N ASP A 83 8.74 -4.79 -3.96
CA ASP A 83 9.74 -5.83 -3.73
C ASP A 83 10.57 -5.57 -2.45
N GLY A 84 11.31 -6.59 -2.01
CA GLY A 84 12.13 -6.54 -0.79
C GLY A 84 13.31 -5.57 -0.86
N ASP A 85 13.72 -5.17 -2.07
CA ASP A 85 14.74 -4.14 -2.29
C ASP A 85 14.13 -2.72 -2.26
N LEU A 86 12.80 -2.61 -2.14
CA LEU A 86 12.04 -1.35 -2.16
C LEU A 86 12.33 -0.52 -3.41
N TYR A 87 12.55 -1.19 -4.54
CA TYR A 87 12.92 -0.57 -5.81
C TYR A 87 11.89 -0.82 -6.90
N HIS A 88 11.44 -2.06 -7.07
CA HIS A 88 10.38 -2.39 -8.02
C HIS A 88 9.04 -2.37 -7.30
N GLY A 89 8.05 -1.74 -7.94
CA GLY A 89 6.69 -1.77 -7.46
C GLY A 89 5.68 -2.01 -8.57
N ARG A 90 4.50 -2.45 -8.15
CA ARG A 90 3.34 -2.65 -9.00
C ARG A 90 2.09 -2.10 -8.35
N THR A 91 1.17 -1.56 -9.14
CA THR A 91 -0.17 -1.20 -8.68
C THR A 91 -1.22 -1.61 -9.70
N HIS A 92 -2.30 -2.18 -9.21
CA HIS A 92 -3.43 -2.62 -10.00
C HIS A 92 -4.74 -2.25 -9.29
N SER A 93 -5.87 -2.41 -9.97
CA SER A 93 -7.16 -2.40 -9.28
C SER A 93 -7.31 -3.62 -8.38
N CYS A 94 -7.88 -3.42 -7.18
CA CYS A 94 -8.15 -4.50 -6.24
C CYS A 94 -9.56 -4.38 -5.65
N LYS A 95 -10.10 -5.49 -5.16
CA LYS A 95 -11.43 -5.48 -4.52
C LYS A 95 -11.43 -4.88 -3.12
N THR A 96 -10.33 -4.99 -2.37
CA THR A 96 -10.26 -4.51 -0.98
C THR A 96 -10.51 -3.01 -0.87
N PHE A 97 -9.96 -2.21 -1.77
CA PHE A 97 -10.09 -0.74 -1.75
C PHE A 97 -10.93 -0.18 -2.90
N GLY A 98 -11.20 -0.98 -3.94
CA GLY A 98 -11.89 -0.49 -5.13
C GLY A 98 -11.12 0.59 -5.89
N ASN A 99 -9.79 0.65 -5.70
CA ASN A 99 -8.93 1.61 -6.37
C ASN A 99 -8.69 1.24 -7.84
N PRO A 100 -8.42 2.22 -8.72
CA PRO A 100 -7.74 1.99 -9.99
C PRO A 100 -6.23 1.84 -9.77
N MET A 101 -5.47 1.73 -10.85
CA MET A 101 -4.02 1.88 -10.82
C MET A 101 -3.62 3.21 -10.17
N LEU A 102 -2.67 3.18 -9.22
CA LEU A 102 -2.30 4.35 -8.43
C LEU A 102 -1.19 5.19 -9.08
N SER A 103 -0.42 4.63 -10.00
CA SER A 103 0.62 5.32 -10.78
C SER A 103 0.18 5.48 -12.25
N LYS A 104 1.06 6.08 -13.07
CA LYS A 104 0.83 6.23 -14.52
C LYS A 104 0.84 4.89 -15.27
N THR A 105 1.66 3.96 -14.80
CA THR A 105 1.86 2.63 -15.37
C THR A 105 1.74 1.58 -14.28
N GLU A 106 1.44 0.34 -14.65
CA GLU A 106 1.25 -0.75 -13.70
C GLU A 106 2.51 -1.05 -12.90
N ASP A 107 3.64 -1.23 -13.60
CA ASP A 107 4.97 -1.34 -12.99
C ASP A 107 5.61 0.05 -12.86
N PHE A 108 6.29 0.29 -11.74
CA PHE A 108 7.01 1.54 -11.45
C PHE A 108 8.32 1.28 -10.71
N TYR A 109 9.23 2.25 -10.78
CA TYR A 109 10.46 2.25 -10.00
C TYR A 109 10.36 3.29 -8.90
N VAL A 110 10.71 2.89 -7.68
CA VAL A 110 10.74 3.77 -6.52
C VAL A 110 11.91 4.75 -6.65
N GLN A 111 11.62 6.03 -6.50
CA GLN A 111 12.63 7.07 -6.29
C GLN A 111 12.88 7.30 -4.80
N ASP A 112 11.81 7.51 -4.03
CA ASP A 112 11.87 7.80 -2.59
C ASP A 112 10.69 7.11 -1.87
N ILE A 113 10.91 6.64 -0.64
CA ILE A 113 9.87 6.17 0.27
C ILE A 113 10.02 6.86 1.62
N GLU A 114 8.92 7.36 2.14
CA GLU A 114 8.82 7.86 3.52
C GLU A 114 7.75 7.09 4.28
N ILE A 115 8.02 6.81 5.55
CA ILE A 115 7.06 6.18 6.46
C ILE A 115 6.92 7.09 7.68
N TRP A 116 5.70 7.56 7.92
CA TRP A 116 5.37 8.48 9.00
C TRP A 116 4.49 7.77 10.04
N ALA A 117 4.86 7.85 11.31
CA ALA A 117 4.04 7.41 12.44
C ALA A 117 3.44 8.62 13.16
N PHE A 118 2.36 8.40 13.93
CA PHE A 118 1.62 9.44 14.61
C PHE A 118 1.59 9.13 16.12
N GLU A 119 2.37 9.88 16.90
CA GLU A 119 2.42 9.77 18.37
C GLU A 119 1.59 10.85 19.07
#